data_AF-A0A109QYJ8-F1
#
_entry.id   AF-A0A109QYJ8-F1
#
_cell.length_a   1.000
_cell.length_b   1.000
_cell.length_c   1.000
_cell.angle_alpha   90.00
_cell.angle_beta   90.00
_cell.angle_gamma   90.00
#
_symmetry.space_group_name_H-M   'P 1'
#
loop_
_entity.id
_entity.type
_entity.pdbx_description
1 polymer ?
#
loop_
_entity_poly.entity_id
_entity_poly.type
_entity_poly.pdbx_seq_one_letter_code
_entity_poly.pdbx_strand_id
1 'polypeptide(L)'
;MKALQERLAVTLTVAFVAYALVLQTPPDAALLTTAVMLAAAFALGARYLAVGITAGELRVGARSRAHREVLSSIIEPQHPNTAGRPRTRAPARAEATA
;
A
#
# COMPACT_ATOMS: atom_id res chain seq x y z
N MET A 1 -8.01 -7.95 -17.61
CA MET A 1 -7.70 -9.27 -18.20
C MET A 1 -6.20 -9.46 -18.42
N LYS A 2 -5.53 -8.62 -19.23
CA LYS A 2 -4.09 -8.77 -19.57
C LYS A 2 -3.14 -8.91 -18.36
N ALA A 3 -3.27 -8.03 -17.36
CA ALA A 3 -2.45 -8.09 -16.15
C ALA A 3 -2.69 -9.34 -15.28
N LEU A 4 -3.89 -9.94 -15.33
CA LEU A 4 -4.19 -11.19 -14.63
C LEU A 4 -3.55 -12.38 -15.35
N GLN A 5 -3.60 -12.38 -16.68
CA GLN A 5 -2.98 -13.40 -17.53
C GLN A 5 -1.45 -13.37 -17.41
N GLU A 6 -0.84 -12.18 -17.40
CA GLU A 6 0.60 -12.01 -17.18
C GLU A 6 1.03 -12.56 -15.81
N ARG A 7 0.27 -12.26 -14.75
CA ARG A 7 0.54 -12.81 -13.41
C ARG A 7 0.41 -14.33 -13.37
N LEU A 8 -0.64 -14.88 -13.99
CA LEU A 8 -0.83 -16.33 -14.10
C LEU A 8 0.32 -17.01 -14.84
N ALA A 9 0.74 -16.45 -15.97
CA ALA A 9 1.86 -16.95 -16.76
C ALA A 9 3.17 -16.95 -15.96
N VAL A 10 3.45 -15.87 -15.22
CA VAL A 10 4.62 -15.78 -14.32
C VAL A 10 4.53 -16.83 -13.20
N THR A 11 3.37 -17.00 -12.56
CA THR A 11 3.22 -17.99 -11.49
C THR A 11 3.41 -19.42 -11.99
N LEU A 12 2.86 -19.75 -13.17
CA LEU A 12 2.98 -21.08 -13.76
C LEU A 12 4.41 -21.37 -14.21
N THR A 13 5.09 -20.39 -14.81
CA THR A 13 6.50 -20.56 -15.21
C THR A 13 7.42 -20.75 -14.01
N VAL A 14 7.24 -19.98 -12.94
CA VAL A 14 8.01 -20.16 -11.70
C VAL A 14 7.73 -21.52 -11.06
N ALA A 15 6.48 -21.95 -10.99
CA ALA A 15 6.11 -23.27 -10.45
C ALA A 15 6.73 -24.42 -11.27
N PHE A 16 6.72 -24.30 -12.60
CA PHE A 16 7.33 -25.27 -13.50
C PHE A 16 8.85 -25.36 -13.31
N VAL A 17 9.54 -24.22 -13.22
CA VAL A 17 11.00 -24.19 -12.98
C VAL A 17 11.34 -24.81 -11.63
N ALA A 18 10.58 -24.48 -10.58
CA ALA A 18 10.78 -25.06 -9.25
C ALA A 18 10.60 -26.59 -9.27
N TYR A 19 9.56 -27.08 -9.96
CA TYR A 19 9.33 -28.52 -10.12
C TYR A 19 10.47 -29.21 -10.89
N ALA A 20 10.94 -28.62 -11.99
CA ALA A 20 12.05 -29.15 -12.79
C ALA A 20 13.35 -29.25 -11.97
N LEU A 21 13.62 -28.25 -11.12
CA LEU A 21 14.77 -28.26 -10.19
C LEU A 21 14.70 -29.41 -9.19
N VAL A 22 13.51 -29.70 -8.65
CA VAL A 22 13.30 -30.82 -7.72
C VAL A 22 13.54 -32.17 -8.40
N LEU A 23 13.14 -32.32 -9.67
CA LEU A 23 13.39 -33.55 -10.43
C LEU A 23 14.89 -33.81 -10.69
N GLN A 24 15.70 -32.75 -10.78
CA GLN A 24 17.14 -32.86 -11.02
C GLN A 24 17.96 -32.96 -9.74
N THR A 25 17.36 -32.72 -8.57
CA THR A 25 18.10 -32.85 -7.31
C THR A 25 18.30 -34.31 -6.92
N PRO A 26 19.55 -34.73 -6.66
CA PRO A 26 19.81 -36.08 -6.19
C PRO A 26 19.23 -36.25 -4.76
N PRO A 27 18.76 -37.45 -4.40
CA PRO A 27 17.92 -37.70 -3.23
C PRO A 27 18.59 -37.34 -1.89
N ASP A 28 19.90 -37.41 -1.85
CA ASP A 28 20.81 -37.02 -0.77
C ASP A 28 20.86 -35.49 -0.55
N ALA A 29 20.61 -34.68 -1.59
CA ALA A 29 20.53 -33.23 -1.49
C ALA A 29 19.09 -32.69 -1.32
N ALA A 30 18.08 -33.54 -1.51
CA ALA A 30 16.67 -33.14 -1.57
C ALA A 30 16.18 -32.43 -0.29
N LEU A 31 16.62 -32.86 0.89
CA LEU A 31 16.25 -32.22 2.17
C LEU A 31 16.83 -30.80 2.28
N LEU A 32 18.07 -30.60 1.85
CA LEU A 32 18.74 -29.30 1.94
C LEU A 32 18.17 -28.34 0.89
N THR A 33 17.92 -28.81 -0.32
CA THR A 33 17.31 -27.98 -1.38
C THR A 33 15.87 -27.61 -1.06
N THR A 34 15.07 -28.53 -0.52
CA THR A 34 13.71 -28.19 -0.06
C THR A 34 13.71 -27.22 1.10
N ALA A 35 14.62 -27.38 2.08
CA ALA A 35 14.77 -26.42 3.18
C ALA A 35 15.17 -25.02 2.69
N VAL A 36 16.12 -24.92 1.76
CA VAL A 36 16.54 -23.64 1.16
C VAL A 36 15.40 -23.02 0.36
N MET A 37 14.67 -23.80 -0.43
CA MET A 37 13.51 -23.31 -1.19
C MET A 37 12.41 -22.79 -0.26
N LEU A 38 12.11 -23.50 0.83
CA LEU A 38 11.17 -23.06 1.85
C LEU A 38 11.63 -21.76 2.52
N ALA A 39 12.90 -21.68 2.93
CA ALA A 39 13.46 -20.47 3.53
C ALA A 39 13.39 -19.27 2.58
N ALA A 40 13.72 -19.47 1.30
CA ALA A 40 13.63 -18.44 0.27
C ALA A 40 12.18 -17.99 0.06
N ALA A 41 11.23 -18.94 -0.05
CA ALA A 41 9.82 -18.64 -0.18
C ALA A 41 9.28 -17.88 1.03
N PHE A 42 9.67 -18.26 2.23
CA PHE A 42 9.26 -17.59 3.47
C PHE A 42 9.83 -16.17 3.56
N ALA A 43 11.11 -15.99 3.22
CA ALA A 43 11.75 -14.68 3.20
C ALA A 43 11.09 -13.74 2.18
N LEU A 44 10.79 -14.23 0.98
CA LEU A 44 10.07 -13.47 -0.04
C LEU A 44 8.64 -13.13 0.44
N GLY A 45 7.93 -14.13 0.96
CA GLY A 45 6.58 -13.99 1.47
C GLY A 45 6.49 -12.95 2.59
N ALA A 46 7.39 -13.02 3.57
CA ALA A 46 7.48 -12.06 4.66
C ALA A 46 7.75 -10.63 4.16
N ARG A 47 8.65 -10.47 3.18
CA ARG A 47 8.95 -9.16 2.57
C ARG A 47 7.72 -8.58 1.86
N TYR A 48 7.05 -9.38 1.03
CA TYR A 48 5.84 -8.93 0.33
C TYR A 48 4.69 -8.62 1.29
N LEU A 49 4.55 -9.42 2.36
CA LEU A 49 3.55 -9.18 3.40
C LEU A 49 3.80 -7.86 4.12
N ALA A 50 5.05 -7.58 4.51
CA ALA A 50 5.43 -6.31 5.14
C ALA A 50 5.15 -5.10 4.23
N VAL A 51 5.46 -5.20 2.93
CA VAL A 51 5.11 -4.17 1.95
C VAL A 51 3.59 -4.02 1.81
N GLY A 52 2.85 -5.13 1.82
CA GLY A 52 1.39 -5.12 1.76
C GLY A 52 0.76 -4.42 2.96
N ILE A 53 1.25 -4.72 4.18
CA ILE A 53 0.78 -4.10 5.44
C ILE A 53 1.05 -2.60 5.41
N THR A 54 2.27 -2.18 5.13
CA THR A 54 2.65 -0.76 5.07
C THR A 54 1.88 0.01 3.99
N ALA A 55 1.66 -0.58 2.81
CA ALA A 55 0.82 0.01 1.77
C ALA A 55 -0.65 0.12 2.20
N GLY A 56 -1.15 -0.85 2.98
CA GLY A 56 -2.46 -0.80 3.61
C GLY A 56 -2.59 0.34 4.62
N GLU A 57 -1.62 0.46 5.53
CA GLU A 57 -1.54 1.56 6.51
C GLU A 57 -1.48 2.93 5.83
N LEU A 58 -0.69 3.07 4.77
CA LEU A 58 -0.65 4.29 3.96
C LEU A 58 -2.01 4.62 3.33
N ARG A 59 -2.83 3.61 2.99
CA ARG A 59 -4.19 3.85 2.49
C ARG A 59 -5.14 4.29 3.59
N VAL A 60 -4.97 3.81 4.82
CA VAL A 60 -5.74 4.29 5.97
C VAL A 60 -5.42 5.77 6.20
N GLY A 61 -6.45 6.62 6.13
CA GLY A 61 -6.27 8.07 6.25
C GLY A 61 -5.77 8.77 4.99
N ALA A 62 -5.61 8.08 3.84
CA ALA A 62 -5.27 8.74 2.57
C ALA A 62 -6.30 9.81 2.19
N ARG A 63 -7.59 9.54 2.40
CA ARG A 63 -8.67 10.54 2.20
C ARG A 63 -8.53 11.73 3.16
N SER A 64 -8.17 11.50 4.42
CA SER A 64 -7.95 12.57 5.41
C SER A 64 -6.71 13.41 5.07
N ARG A 65 -5.63 12.79 4.61
CA ARG A 65 -4.42 13.48 4.14
C ARG A 65 -4.70 14.31 2.89
N ALA A 66 -5.35 13.72 1.88
CA ALA A 66 -5.77 14.43 0.69
C ALA A 66 -6.69 15.62 1.02
N HIS A 67 -7.62 15.45 1.96
CA HIS A 67 -8.47 16.55 2.41
C HIS A 67 -7.68 17.67 3.10
N ARG A 68 -6.71 17.33 3.97
CA ARG A 68 -5.83 18.32 4.61
C ARG A 68 -4.96 19.07 3.61
N GLU A 69 -4.47 18.38 2.58
CA GLU A 69 -3.63 18.97 1.53
C GLU A 69 -4.41 19.93 0.64
N VAL A 70 -5.67 19.58 0.32
CA VAL A 70 -6.60 20.53 -0.31
C VAL A 70 -6.83 21.74 0.58
N LEU A 71 -7.09 21.54 1.88
CA LEU A 71 -7.27 22.65 2.81
C LEU A 71 -6.02 23.54 2.89
N SER A 72 -4.81 22.99 2.96
CA SER A 72 -3.59 23.80 3.04
C SER A 72 -3.33 24.66 1.79
N SER A 73 -3.89 24.28 0.63
CA SER A 73 -3.78 25.07 -0.61
C SER A 73 -4.74 26.25 -0.70
N ILE A 74 -5.81 26.25 0.11
CA ILE A 74 -6.83 27.30 0.10
C ILE A 74 -6.38 28.43 1.04
N ILE A 75 -6.41 29.68 0.55
CA ILE A 75 -6.12 30.89 1.34
C ILE A 75 -7.00 30.90 2.59
N GLU A 76 -6.41 31.18 3.75
CA GLU A 76 -7.18 31.27 4.99
C GLU A 76 -8.25 32.36 4.89
N PRO A 77 -9.52 32.05 5.19
CA PRO A 77 -10.55 33.08 5.20
C PRO A 77 -10.22 34.12 6.26
N GLN A 78 -10.27 35.39 5.87
CA GLN A 78 -10.00 36.51 6.78
C GLN A 78 -11.30 37.00 7.42
N HIS A 79 -11.22 37.46 8.66
CA HIS A 79 -12.36 38.05 9.34
C HIS A 79 -12.72 39.40 8.69
N PRO A 80 -13.99 39.65 8.31
CA PRO A 80 -14.37 40.86 7.56
C PRO A 80 -14.13 42.14 8.36
N ASN A 81 -14.25 42.07 9.69
CA ASN A 81 -14.19 43.25 10.56
C ASN A 81 -12.85 43.39 11.30
N THR A 82 -11.86 42.53 11.03
CA THR A 82 -10.60 42.54 11.79
C THR A 82 -9.44 42.09 10.92
N ALA A 83 -8.62 43.05 10.51
CA ALA A 83 -7.41 42.77 9.72
C ALA A 83 -6.49 41.80 10.48
N GLY A 84 -6.01 40.76 9.78
CA GLY A 84 -5.10 39.76 10.34
C GLY A 84 -5.74 38.71 11.26
N ARG A 85 -7.06 38.79 11.57
CA ARG A 85 -7.73 37.75 12.35
C ARG A 85 -8.16 36.60 11.43
N PRO A 86 -7.64 35.37 11.62
CA PRO A 86 -8.09 34.22 10.83
C PRO A 86 -9.54 33.88 11.19
N ARG A 87 -10.36 33.65 10.17
CA ARG A 87 -11.73 33.16 10.33
C ARG A 87 -11.72 31.64 10.31
N THR A 88 -12.58 31.04 11.14
CA THR A 88 -12.75 29.58 11.13
C THR A 88 -13.29 29.13 9.75
N ARG A 89 -12.74 28.03 9.24
CA ARG A 89 -13.21 27.36 8.00
C ARG A 89 -14.41 26.45 8.25
N ALA A 90 -14.79 26.26 9.51
CA ALA A 90 -15.97 25.48 9.83
C ALA A 90 -17.22 26.27 9.42
N PRO A 91 -18.27 25.61 8.91
CA PRO A 91 -19.55 26.25 8.68
C PRO A 91 -20.06 26.82 10.01
N ALA A 92 -19.97 28.14 10.16
CA ALA A 92 -20.60 28.84 11.27
C ALA A 92 -22.11 28.81 11.03
N ARG A 93 -22.89 28.48 12.06
CA ARG A 93 -24.33 28.77 12.04
C ARG A 93 -24.44 30.28 11.81
N ALA A 94 -25.12 30.69 10.74
CA ALA A 94 -25.43 32.09 10.52
C ALA A 94 -26.24 32.56 11.74
N GLU A 95 -25.66 33.42 12.57
CA GLU A 95 -26.44 34.22 13.49
C GLU A 95 -27.41 35.02 12.64
N ALA A 96 -28.70 34.76 12.82
CA ALA A 96 -29.76 35.53 12.20
C ALA A 96 -29.59 36.97 12.67
N THR A 97 -29.18 37.85 11.77
CA THR A 97 -29.18 39.29 11.97
C THR A 97 -30.62 39.73 12.23
N ALA A 98 -30.86 40.23 13.44
CA ALA A 98 -32.11 40.86 13.86
C ALA A 98 -32.29 42.25 13.23
#